data_AF-A0ABD1CSU6-F1
#
_entry.id   AF-A0ABD1CSU6-F1
#
_cell.length_a   1.000
_cell.length_b   1.000
_cell.length_c   1.000
_cell.angle_alpha   90.00
_cell.angle_beta   90.00
_cell.angle_gamma   90.00
#
_symmetry.space_group_name_H-M   'P 1'
#
loop_
_entity.id
_entity.type
_entity.pdbx_description
1 polymer ?
#
loop_
_entity_poly.entity_id
_entity_poly.type
_entity_poly.pdbx_seq_one_letter_code
_entity_poly.pdbx_strand_id
1 'polypeptide(L)'
;ELLKCHCDICKDQNYVCETDGLCFTSLSLEHGTYKYSYSCQPKKYELADRLPLSCLTSKEKRNSFTIECCGTDFCNHNKLLQLPKPGTAASFLSFSALF
;
A
#
# COMPACT_ATOMS: atom_id res chain seq x y z
N GLU A 1 -1.79 19.82 -12.37
CA GLU A 1 -1.35 18.69 -13.22
C GLU A 1 -1.86 17.39 -12.61
N LEU A 2 -2.04 16.34 -13.41
CA LEU A 2 -2.45 15.01 -12.92
C LEU A 2 -1.20 14.19 -12.56
N LEU A 3 -1.31 13.40 -11.50
CA LEU A 3 -0.29 12.48 -11.02
C LEU A 3 -0.21 11.25 -11.93
N LYS A 4 0.99 10.87 -12.38
CA LYS A 4 1.23 9.66 -13.18
C LYS A 4 1.63 8.49 -12.29
N CYS A 5 1.02 7.33 -12.49
CA CYS A 5 1.30 6.11 -11.72
C CYS A 5 1.54 4.91 -12.63
N HIS A 6 2.30 3.94 -12.14
CA HIS A 6 2.33 2.61 -12.74
C HIS A 6 0.99 1.89 -12.55
N CYS A 7 0.51 1.23 -13.60
CA CYS A 7 -0.74 0.48 -13.63
C CYS A 7 -0.52 -0.87 -14.31
N ASP A 8 -0.77 -1.97 -13.60
CA ASP A 8 -0.56 -3.33 -14.12
C ASP A 8 -1.63 -3.79 -15.13
N ILE A 9 -2.85 -3.27 -15.01
CA ILE A 9 -3.98 -3.60 -15.90
C ILE A 9 -4.09 -2.69 -17.14
N CYS A 10 -3.39 -1.55 -17.17
CA CYS A 10 -3.51 -0.52 -18.21
C CYS A 10 -2.60 -0.80 -19.42
N LYS A 11 -2.71 -2.00 -20.03
CA LYS A 11 -1.79 -2.46 -21.09
C LYS A 11 -1.82 -1.60 -22.36
N ASP A 12 -2.99 -1.09 -22.70
CA ASP A 12 -3.26 -0.20 -23.82
C ASP A 12 -2.71 1.22 -23.60
N GLN A 13 -2.34 1.56 -22.37
CA GLN A 13 -1.80 2.86 -21.95
C GLN A 13 -0.33 2.75 -21.50
N ASN A 14 0.41 1.76 -22.03
CA ASN A 14 1.81 1.50 -21.66
C ASN A 14 2.03 1.32 -20.16
N TYR A 15 1.07 0.72 -19.45
CA TYR A 15 1.12 0.50 -18.01
C TYR A 15 1.21 1.78 -17.17
N VAL A 16 0.62 2.87 -17.68
CA VAL A 16 0.53 4.17 -17.02
C VAL A 16 -0.93 4.58 -16.88
N CYS A 17 -1.28 5.21 -15.76
CA CYS A 17 -2.55 5.89 -15.57
C CYS A 17 -2.30 7.28 -14.95
N GLU A 18 -3.26 8.19 -15.13
CA GLU A 18 -3.23 9.54 -14.57
C GLU A 18 -4.37 9.72 -13.55
N THR A 19 -4.12 10.42 -12.44
CA THR A 19 -5.09 10.62 -11.36
C THR A 19 -4.94 11.98 -10.67
N ASP A 20 -6.03 12.47 -10.10
CA ASP A 20 -6.06 13.62 -9.19
C ASP A 20 -5.88 13.22 -7.71
N GLY A 21 -5.75 11.92 -7.45
CA GLY A 21 -5.58 11.33 -6.13
C GLY A 21 -4.16 10.82 -5.88
N LEU A 22 -4.02 9.51 -5.69
CA LEU A 22 -2.79 8.86 -5.25
C LEU A 22 -2.44 7.65 -6.14
N CYS A 23 -1.16 7.33 -6.23
CA CYS A 23 -0.75 6.02 -6.71
C CYS A 23 -0.99 4.97 -5.64
N PHE A 24 -1.50 3.81 -6.05
CA PHE A 24 -1.83 2.69 -5.18
C PHE A 24 -0.86 1.53 -5.43
N THR A 25 -0.42 0.90 -4.34
CA THR A 25 0.30 -0.39 -4.35
C THR A 25 -0.32 -1.30 -3.30
N SER A 26 -0.55 -2.56 -3.64
CA SER A 26 -0.90 -3.57 -2.65
C SER A 26 -0.10 -4.86 -2.84
N LEU A 27 0.00 -5.61 -1.74
CA LEU A 27 0.47 -6.98 -1.72
C LEU A 27 -0.56 -7.83 -0.99
N SER A 28 -1.01 -8.89 -1.63
CA SER A 28 -1.91 -9.90 -1.05
C SER A 28 -1.24 -11.27 -1.04
N LEU A 29 -1.53 -12.06 -0.01
CA LEU A 29 -1.21 -13.48 0.05
C LEU A 29 -2.50 -14.28 -0.18
N GLU A 30 -2.63 -14.83 -1.37
CA GLU A 30 -3.80 -15.60 -1.80
C GLU A 30 -3.37 -17.04 -2.12
N HIS A 31 -3.92 -18.02 -1.41
CA HIS A 31 -3.59 -19.45 -1.59
C HIS A 31 -2.07 -19.72 -1.57
N GLY A 32 -1.33 -19.06 -0.67
CA GLY A 32 0.12 -19.20 -0.55
C GLY A 32 0.94 -18.45 -1.61
N THR A 33 0.29 -17.73 -2.52
CA THR A 33 0.95 -16.95 -3.58
C THR A 33 0.87 -15.46 -3.29
N TYR A 34 2.01 -14.79 -3.40
CA TYR A 34 2.08 -13.33 -3.32
C TYR A 34 1.61 -12.70 -4.63
N LYS A 35 0.68 -11.76 -4.54
CA LYS A 35 0.20 -10.96 -5.67
C LYS A 35 0.37 -9.48 -5.38
N TYR A 36 1.10 -8.82 -6.25
CA TYR A 36 1.25 -7.36 -6.25
C TYR A 36 0.20 -6.73 -7.16
N SER A 37 -0.27 -5.55 -6.78
CA SER A 37 -1.14 -4.75 -7.64
C SER A 37 -0.75 -3.28 -7.62
N TYR A 38 -0.83 -2.65 -8.79
CA TYR A 38 -0.44 -1.25 -9.01
C TYR A 38 -1.51 -0.53 -9.81
N SER A 39 -1.99 0.60 -9.31
CA SER A 39 -3.05 1.35 -10.01
C SER A 39 -3.11 2.81 -9.57
N CYS A 40 -3.96 3.58 -10.25
CA CYS A 40 -4.36 4.91 -9.82
C CYS A 40 -5.54 4.81 -8.87
N GLN A 41 -5.50 5.57 -7.79
CA GLN A 41 -6.64 5.79 -6.92
C GLN A 41 -7.17 7.21 -7.13
N PRO A 42 -8.39 7.38 -7.67
CA PRO A 42 -9.01 8.70 -7.81
C PRO A 42 -9.25 9.34 -6.45
N LYS A 43 -9.26 10.67 -6.43
CA LYS A 43 -9.62 11.42 -5.24
C LYS A 43 -11.11 11.18 -4.90
N LYS A 44 -11.38 10.41 -3.85
CA LYS A 44 -12.75 10.13 -3.36
C LYS A 44 -12.84 10.43 -1.87
N TYR A 45 -13.81 11.26 -1.50
CA TYR A 45 -14.16 11.63 -0.12
C TYR A 45 -12.94 12.14 0.68
N GLU A 46 -12.60 13.42 0.49
CA GLU A 46 -11.63 14.10 1.35
C GLU A 46 -12.17 14.18 2.78
N LEU A 47 -11.66 13.30 3.65
CA LEU A 47 -11.51 13.66 5.05
C LEU A 47 -10.22 14.46 5.10
N ALA A 48 -10.33 15.78 5.29
CA ALA A 48 -9.29 16.79 5.05
C ALA A 48 -7.89 16.46 5.60
N ASP A 49 -7.78 15.57 6.59
CA ASP A 49 -6.53 15.22 7.26
C ASP A 49 -6.25 13.71 7.32
N ARG A 50 -6.91 12.88 6.50
CA ARG A 50 -6.74 11.42 6.54
C ARG A 50 -6.50 10.82 5.17
N LEU A 51 -5.65 9.79 5.14
CA LEU A 51 -5.53 8.90 3.99
C LEU A 51 -6.91 8.30 3.66
N PRO A 52 -7.26 8.16 2.37
CA PRO A 52 -8.48 7.47 1.95
C PRO A 52 -8.55 6.07 2.56
N LEU A 53 -9.75 5.58 2.85
CA LEU A 53 -9.93 4.22 3.40
C LEU A 53 -9.29 3.14 2.52
N SER A 54 -9.25 3.37 1.21
CA SER A 54 -8.60 2.48 0.24
C SER A 54 -7.08 2.43 0.38
N CYS A 55 -6.46 3.36 1.09
CA CYS A 55 -5.04 3.40 1.41
C CYS A 55 -4.71 2.83 2.80
N LEU A 56 -5.70 2.28 3.52
CA LEU A 56 -5.54 1.75 4.87
C LEU A 56 -5.64 0.22 4.87
N THR A 57 -4.78 -0.42 5.66
CA THR A 57 -4.81 -1.87 5.88
C THR A 57 -5.52 -2.18 7.21
N SER A 58 -6.53 -3.06 7.19
CA SER A 58 -7.17 -3.56 8.41
C SER A 58 -6.18 -4.36 9.26
N LYS A 59 -6.24 -4.19 10.59
CA LYS A 59 -5.44 -4.98 11.55
C LYS A 59 -5.64 -6.48 11.36
N GLU A 60 -6.85 -6.92 11.05
CA GLU A 60 -7.20 -8.33 10.86
C GLU A 60 -6.54 -8.93 9.63
N LYS A 61 -6.30 -8.11 8.59
CA LYS A 61 -5.71 -8.54 7.32
C LYS A 61 -4.21 -8.27 7.23
N ARG A 62 -3.58 -7.68 8.24
CA ARG A 62 -2.16 -7.27 8.17
C ARG A 62 -1.19 -8.38 7.76
N ASN A 63 -1.51 -9.63 8.06
CA ASN A 63 -0.66 -10.79 7.76
C ASN A 63 -0.91 -11.39 6.37
N SER A 64 -1.96 -10.97 5.66
CA SER A 64 -2.33 -11.47 4.33
C SER A 64 -2.52 -10.37 3.31
N PHE A 65 -2.52 -9.10 3.72
CA PHE A 65 -2.72 -7.95 2.86
C PHE A 65 -2.03 -6.72 3.43
N THR A 66 -1.36 -5.95 2.57
CA THR A 66 -0.79 -4.64 2.91
C THR A 66 -0.97 -3.69 1.74
N ILE A 67 -1.15 -2.41 2.04
CA ILE A 67 -1.39 -1.32 1.09
C ILE A 67 -0.43 -0.18 1.40
N GLU A 68 0.06 0.47 0.35
CA GLU A 68 0.69 1.77 0.44
C GLU A 68 0.19 2.70 -0.67
N CYS A 69 -0.01 3.97 -0.34
CA CYS A 69 -0.34 5.03 -1.30
C CYS A 69 0.70 6.14 -1.26
N CYS A 70 0.96 6.79 -2.40
CA CYS A 70 1.94 7.87 -2.52
C CYS A 70 1.52 8.90 -3.58
N GLY A 71 2.09 10.11 -3.52
CA GLY A 71 1.61 11.29 -4.26
C GLY A 71 2.65 11.97 -5.15
N THR A 72 3.67 11.24 -5.62
CA THR A 72 4.65 11.77 -6.59
C THR A 72 4.70 10.86 -7.82
N ASP A 73 5.03 11.43 -8.99
CA ASP A 73 5.00 10.68 -10.24
C ASP A 73 5.78 9.36 -10.16
N PHE A 74 5.14 8.28 -10.61
CA PHE A 74 5.63 6.91 -10.65
C PHE A 74 6.15 6.36 -9.30
N CYS A 75 5.72 6.92 -8.17
CA CYS A 75 6.16 6.49 -6.84
C CYS A 75 5.80 5.04 -6.48
N ASN A 76 4.89 4.42 -7.23
CA ASN A 76 4.49 3.02 -7.07
C ASN A 76 5.23 2.06 -8.03
N HIS A 77 6.08 2.54 -8.95
CA HIS A 77 6.80 1.68 -9.88
C HIS A 77 7.86 0.84 -9.13
N ASN A 78 7.86 -0.48 -9.34
CA ASN A 78 8.78 -1.46 -8.74
C ASN A 78 8.73 -1.49 -7.20
N LYS A 79 7.60 -1.07 -6.63
CA LYS A 79 7.45 -0.98 -5.19
C LYS A 79 7.13 -2.35 -4.58
N LEU A 80 8.12 -2.96 -3.96
CA LEU A 80 8.00 -4.27 -3.32
C LEU A 80 7.58 -4.14 -1.86
N LEU A 81 6.27 -4.15 -1.62
CA LEU A 81 5.73 -4.26 -0.27
C LEU A 81 6.09 -5.61 0.38
N GLN A 82 6.05 -5.65 1.71
CA GLN A 82 6.28 -6.85 2.50
C GLN A 82 5.12 -7.05 3.49
N LEU A 83 4.70 -8.30 3.68
CA LEU A 83 3.83 -8.64 4.80
C LEU A 83 4.67 -8.75 6.09
N PRO A 84 4.14 -8.32 7.25
CA PRO A 84 4.75 -8.59 8.54
C PRO A 84 5.00 -10.09 8.68
N LYS A 85 6.22 -10.48 9.05
CA LYS A 85 6.50 -11.90 9.35
C LYS A 85 5.64 -12.34 10.54
N PRO A 86 4.90 -13.46 10.45
CA PRO A 86 4.26 -14.04 11.61
C PRO A 86 5.37 -14.49 12.57
N GLY A 87 5.59 -13.74 13.65
CA GLY A 87 6.56 -14.12 14.70
C GLY A 87 7.65 -13.12 15.06
N THR A 88 7.66 -11.88 14.55
CA THR A 88 8.43 -10.81 15.21
C THR A 88 7.48 -10.00 16.09
N ALA A 89 7.05 -10.61 17.20
CA ALA A 89 6.67 -9.80 18.35
C ALA A 89 7.85 -8.87 18.60
N ALA A 90 7.62 -7.57 18.50
CA ALA A 90 8.59 -6.59 18.93
C ALA A 90 8.96 -6.97 20.35
N SER A 91 10.18 -7.47 20.53
CA SER A 91 10.80 -7.64 21.82
C SER A 91 11.05 -6.24 22.34
N PHE A 92 9.98 -5.57 22.79
CA PHE A 92 10.08 -4.44 23.68
C PHE A 92 10.68 -5.04 24.95
N LEU A 93 11.99 -4.96 25.05
CA LEU A 93 12.70 -5.10 26.31
C LEU A 93 12.06 -4.08 27.26
N SER A 94 11.12 -4.53 28.07
CA SER A 94 10.69 -3.80 29.26
C SER A 94 11.89 -3.82 30.19
N PHE A 95 12.73 -2.80 30.14
CA PHE A 95 13.63 -2.49 31.26
C PHE A 95 12.74 -2.03 32.41
N SER A 96 12.23 -3.00 33.16
CA SER A 96 11.68 -2.80 34.49
C SER A 96 12.49 -3.70 35.42
N ALA A 97 13.72 -3.27 35.70
CA ALA A 97 14.48 -3.75 36.85
C ALA A 97 14.40 -2.65 37.91
N LEU A 98 13.46 -2.80 38.83
CA LEU A 98 13.53 -2.27 40.19
C LEU A 98 13.98 -3.44 41.06
N PHE A 99 15.20 -3.39 41.57
CA PHE A 99 15.63 -3.84 42.90
C PHE A 99 16.98 -3.16 43.21
#